data_AF-A0A117DMT7-F1
#
_entry.id   AF-A0A117DMT7-F1
#
_cell.length_a   1.000
_cell.length_b   1.000
_cell.length_c   1.000
_cell.angle_alpha   90.00
_cell.angle_beta   90.00
_cell.angle_gamma   90.00
#
_symmetry.space_group_name_H-M   'P 1'
#
loop_
_entity.id
_entity.type
_entity.pdbx_description
1 polymer ?
#
loop_
_entity_poly.entity_id
_entity_poly.type
_entity_poly.pdbx_seq_one_letter_code
_entity_poly.pdbx_strand_id
1 'polypeptide(L)'
;MRRDEDGQLMGHLRALAARSPDPAAEAQATLERSVNWLVLGLNVLARGERLRAHETLWWVEGGLLRLARLREGATGHWGNATRRAEQELSPDALARFAALTGPLDRLERRYAAAIAWTLDLAAGLGLALDDRLAQELRRGRLDA
;
A
#
# COMPACT_ATOMS: atom_id res chain seq x y z
N MET A 1 -25.61 -29.53 -0.08
CA MET A 1 -24.19 -29.14 -0.16
C MET A 1 -23.42 -30.36 -0.62
N ARG A 2 -22.97 -30.40 -1.88
CA ARG A 2 -22.28 -31.57 -2.44
C ARG A 2 -20.89 -31.66 -1.78
N ARG A 3 -20.56 -32.83 -1.21
CA ARG A 3 -19.24 -33.11 -0.64
C ARG A 3 -18.20 -33.24 -1.77
N ASP A 4 -16.93 -33.13 -1.42
CA ASP A 4 -15.81 -33.39 -2.34
C ASP A 4 -15.69 -34.90 -2.62
N GLU A 5 -16.60 -35.41 -3.46
CA GLU A 5 -16.78 -36.85 -3.72
C GLU A 5 -15.66 -37.43 -4.58
N ASP A 6 -15.05 -36.63 -5.46
CA ASP A 6 -13.98 -37.02 -6.38
C ASP A 6 -12.61 -36.45 -5.99
N GLY A 7 -12.51 -35.74 -4.86
CA GLY A 7 -11.27 -35.19 -4.32
C GLY A 7 -10.72 -33.98 -5.10
N GLN A 8 -11.44 -33.50 -6.13
CA GLN A 8 -10.98 -32.39 -6.96
C GLN A 8 -10.91 -31.09 -6.17
N LEU A 9 -11.90 -30.83 -5.30
CA LEU A 9 -11.91 -29.63 -4.48
C LEU A 9 -10.73 -29.64 -3.50
N MET A 10 -10.47 -30.76 -2.83
CA MET A 10 -9.30 -30.89 -1.94
C MET A 10 -7.98 -30.72 -2.71
N GLY A 11 -7.90 -31.23 -3.94
CA GLY A 11 -6.76 -31.01 -4.84
C GLY A 11 -6.50 -29.52 -5.09
N HIS A 12 -7.53 -28.77 -5.48
CA HIS A 12 -7.43 -27.32 -5.70
C HIS A 12 -7.11 -26.55 -4.42
N LEU A 13 -7.71 -26.91 -3.28
CA LEU A 13 -7.45 -26.25 -2.00
C LEU A 13 -6.01 -26.45 -1.53
N ARG A 14 -5.44 -27.64 -1.71
CA ARG A 14 -4.02 -27.91 -1.40
C ARG A 14 -3.08 -27.10 -2.30
N ALA A 15 -3.37 -27.06 -3.60
CA ALA A 15 -2.59 -26.25 -4.53
C ALA A 15 -2.65 -24.76 -4.18
N LEU A 16 -3.81 -24.24 -3.77
CA LEU A 16 -3.95 -22.86 -3.32
C LEU A 16 -3.22 -22.61 -2.00
N ALA A 17 -3.34 -23.52 -1.02
CA ALA A 17 -2.66 -23.40 0.27
C ALA A 17 -1.13 -23.45 0.15
N ALA A 18 -0.60 -24.17 -0.85
CA ALA A 18 0.83 -24.21 -1.15
C ALA A 18 1.35 -22.87 -1.70
N ARG A 19 0.48 -22.01 -2.23
CA ARG A 19 0.83 -20.65 -2.68
C ARG A 19 0.82 -19.72 -1.49
N SER A 20 1.89 -19.71 -0.71
CA SER A 20 2.11 -18.63 0.26
C SER A 20 2.76 -17.43 -0.43
N PRO A 21 2.30 -16.20 -0.15
CA PRO A 21 3.01 -15.01 -0.60
C PRO A 21 4.41 -14.98 0.03
N ASP A 22 5.33 -14.33 -0.66
CA ASP A 22 6.64 -13.96 -0.12
C ASP A 22 6.66 -12.44 0.06
N PRO A 23 6.34 -11.92 1.26
CA PRO A 23 6.29 -10.50 1.53
C PRO A 23 7.59 -9.76 1.16
N ALA A 24 8.75 -10.39 1.37
CA ALA A 24 10.04 -9.76 1.09
C ALA A 24 10.29 -9.69 -0.43
N ALA A 25 10.03 -10.78 -1.15
CA ALA A 25 10.17 -10.79 -2.61
C ALA A 25 9.13 -9.89 -3.31
N GLU A 26 7.95 -9.71 -2.72
CA GLU A 26 6.87 -8.86 -3.26
C GLU A 26 6.99 -7.38 -2.86
N ALA A 27 7.90 -7.03 -1.95
CA ALA A 27 8.00 -5.69 -1.37
C ALA A 27 8.29 -4.61 -2.43
N GLN A 28 9.27 -4.86 -3.30
CA GLN A 28 9.68 -3.93 -4.36
C GLN A 28 8.51 -3.67 -5.32
N ALA A 29 7.86 -4.72 -5.83
CA ALA A 29 6.70 -4.58 -6.71
C ALA A 29 5.51 -3.89 -6.01
N THR A 30 5.38 -4.05 -4.70
CA THR A 30 4.36 -3.36 -3.91
C THR A 30 4.65 -1.87 -3.80
N LEU A 31 5.90 -1.48 -3.57
CA LEU A 31 6.33 -0.09 -3.59
C LEU A 31 6.07 0.54 -4.98
N GLU A 32 6.53 -0.10 -6.04
CA GLU A 32 6.39 0.40 -7.41
C GLU A 32 4.92 0.64 -7.80
N ARG A 33 4.03 -0.31 -7.51
CA ARG A 33 2.59 -0.13 -7.70
C ARG A 33 2.04 1.03 -6.88
N SER A 34 2.46 1.15 -5.62
CA SER A 34 1.99 2.23 -4.74
C SER A 34 2.44 3.60 -5.24
N VAL A 35 3.69 3.71 -5.70
CA VAL A 35 4.26 4.92 -6.28
C VAL A 35 3.57 5.28 -7.59
N ASN A 36 3.26 4.30 -8.45
CA ASN A 36 2.51 4.55 -9.68
C ASN A 36 1.12 5.16 -9.38
N TRP A 37 0.39 4.58 -8.43
CA TRP A 37 -0.90 5.13 -7.99
C TRP A 37 -0.76 6.51 -7.33
N LEU A 38 0.32 6.72 -6.55
CA LEU A 38 0.61 8.01 -5.91
C LEU A 38 0.84 9.11 -6.95
N VAL A 39 1.65 8.84 -7.98
CA VAL A 39 1.93 9.76 -9.09
C VAL A 39 0.66 10.07 -9.88
N LEU A 40 -0.14 9.05 -10.23
CA LEU A 40 -1.43 9.26 -10.89
C LEU A 40 -2.35 10.14 -10.03
N GLY A 41 -2.43 9.83 -8.74
CA GLY A 41 -3.24 10.54 -7.75
C GLY A 41 -2.89 12.03 -7.63
N LEU A 42 -1.60 12.34 -7.56
CA LEU A 42 -1.09 13.71 -7.56
C LEU A 42 -1.43 14.46 -8.86
N ASN A 43 -1.31 13.80 -10.03
CA ASN A 43 -1.65 14.39 -11.33
C ASN A 43 -3.15 14.69 -11.48
N VAL A 44 -4.03 13.80 -11.01
CA VAL A 44 -5.49 14.06 -11.04
C VAL A 44 -5.88 15.12 -10.00
N LEU A 45 -5.20 15.17 -8.85
CA LEU A 45 -5.41 16.21 -7.84
C LEU A 45 -5.03 17.60 -8.37
N ALA A 46 -3.88 17.71 -9.06
CA ALA A 46 -3.41 18.96 -9.66
C ALA A 46 -4.39 19.52 -10.71
N ARG A 47 -5.16 18.64 -11.37
CA ARG A 47 -6.22 19.02 -12.33
C ARG A 47 -7.57 19.34 -11.68
N GLY A 48 -7.68 19.21 -10.36
CA GLY A 48 -8.92 19.44 -9.62
C GLY A 48 -9.89 18.25 -9.60
N GLU A 49 -9.50 17.08 -10.11
CA GLU A 49 -10.33 15.85 -10.10
C GLU A 49 -10.34 15.20 -8.69
N ARG A 50 -10.84 15.91 -7.67
CA ARG A 50 -10.71 15.53 -6.25
C ARG A 50 -11.28 14.16 -5.90
N LEU A 51 -12.43 13.79 -6.46
CA LEU A 51 -13.03 12.46 -6.23
C LEU A 51 -12.13 11.33 -6.77
N ARG A 52 -11.54 11.54 -7.96
CA ARG A 52 -10.60 10.59 -8.55
C ARG A 52 -9.27 10.55 -7.79
N ALA A 53 -8.80 11.69 -7.30
CA ALA A 53 -7.66 11.76 -6.38
C ALA A 53 -7.94 11.01 -5.07
N HIS A 54 -9.17 11.06 -4.57
CA HIS A 54 -9.57 10.32 -3.38
C HIS A 54 -9.61 8.80 -3.64
N GLU A 55 -10.19 8.37 -4.76
CA GLU A 55 -10.23 6.95 -5.16
C GLU A 55 -8.83 6.36 -5.36
N THR A 56 -7.93 7.09 -6.02
CA THR A 56 -6.55 6.65 -6.25
C THR A 56 -5.77 6.46 -4.93
N LEU A 57 -6.05 7.29 -3.92
CA LEU A 57 -5.38 7.21 -2.62
C LEU A 57 -5.69 5.88 -1.89
N TRP A 58 -6.86 5.29 -2.10
CA TRP A 58 -7.20 3.96 -1.55
C TRP A 58 -6.19 2.87 -1.96
N TRP A 59 -5.72 2.91 -3.21
CA TRP A 59 -4.72 1.95 -3.70
C TRP A 59 -3.35 2.17 -3.06
N VAL A 60 -2.99 3.42 -2.81
CA VAL A 60 -1.76 3.81 -2.10
C VAL A 60 -1.84 3.35 -0.65
N GLU A 61 -2.94 3.64 0.05
CA GLU A 61 -3.20 3.23 1.44
C GLU A 61 -2.98 1.72 1.64
N GLY A 62 -3.56 0.89 0.77
CA GLY A 62 -3.40 -0.57 0.85
C GLY A 62 -1.97 -1.06 0.59
N GLY A 63 -1.24 -0.37 -0.30
CA GLY A 63 0.18 -0.66 -0.56
C GLY A 63 1.09 -0.30 0.61
N LEU A 64 0.92 0.91 1.16
CA LEU A 64 1.68 1.38 2.31
C LEU A 64 1.41 0.55 3.56
N LEU A 65 0.16 0.11 3.79
CA LEU A 65 -0.16 -0.78 4.90
C LEU A 65 0.52 -2.16 4.79
N ARG A 66 0.65 -2.72 3.57
CA ARG A 66 1.44 -3.95 3.34
C ARG A 66 2.91 -3.72 3.68
N LEU A 67 3.50 -2.63 3.18
CA LEU A 67 4.91 -2.30 3.46
C LEU A 67 5.14 -2.05 4.97
N ALA A 68 4.19 -1.42 5.66
CA ALA A 68 4.24 -1.23 7.11
C ALA A 68 4.24 -2.57 7.86
N ARG A 69 3.38 -3.52 7.46
CA ARG A 69 3.40 -4.89 7.98
C ARG A 69 4.73 -5.58 7.78
N LEU A 70 5.34 -5.44 6.61
CA LEU A 70 6.66 -5.99 6.36
C LEU A 70 7.70 -5.34 7.29
N ARG A 71 7.65 -4.02 7.45
CA ARG A 71 8.57 -3.26 8.30
C ARG A 71 8.49 -3.67 9.77
N GLU A 72 7.31 -4.03 10.25
CA GLU A 72 7.08 -4.47 11.63
C GLU A 72 7.11 -6.00 11.81
N GLY A 73 7.35 -6.78 10.75
CA GLY A 73 7.34 -8.24 10.79
C GLY A 73 5.94 -8.88 10.94
N ALA A 74 4.86 -8.11 10.81
CA ALA A 74 3.47 -8.53 10.97
C ALA A 74 2.84 -9.02 9.64
N THR A 75 3.48 -9.97 8.96
CA THR A 75 3.12 -10.36 7.57
C THR A 75 2.14 -11.55 7.46
N GLY A 76 1.68 -12.12 8.57
CA GLY A 76 0.74 -13.26 8.57
C GLY A 76 -0.60 -12.99 7.86
N HIS A 77 -0.93 -11.73 7.62
CA HIS A 77 -2.10 -11.28 6.85
C HIS A 77 -1.72 -10.50 5.59
N TRP A 78 -0.63 -10.87 4.90
CA TRP A 78 -0.13 -10.17 3.70
C TRP A 78 -1.19 -9.92 2.62
N GLY A 79 -1.96 -10.95 2.27
CA GLY A 79 -3.02 -10.86 1.26
C GLY A 79 -4.20 -9.96 1.65
N ASN A 80 -4.39 -9.72 2.95
CA ASN A 80 -5.44 -8.85 3.49
C ASN A 80 -4.85 -7.97 4.60
N ALA A 81 -4.10 -6.95 4.20
CA ALA A 81 -3.30 -6.14 5.12
C ALA A 81 -4.13 -5.39 6.19
N THR A 82 -5.43 -5.16 5.97
CA THR A 82 -6.29 -4.53 6.97
C THR A 82 -6.75 -5.51 8.05
N ARG A 83 -6.72 -6.82 7.79
CA ARG A 83 -7.16 -7.83 8.76
C ARG A 83 -6.31 -7.77 10.03
N ARG A 84 -6.94 -7.43 11.16
CA ARG A 84 -6.31 -7.33 12.49
C ARG A 84 -5.19 -6.29 12.60
N ALA A 85 -5.13 -5.32 11.69
CA ALA A 85 -4.07 -4.31 11.68
C ALA A 85 -3.98 -3.56 13.01
N GLU A 86 -5.11 -3.22 13.63
CA GLU A 86 -5.18 -2.49 14.89
C GLU A 86 -4.66 -3.30 16.09
N GLN A 87 -4.57 -4.63 15.99
CA GLN A 87 -4.02 -5.49 17.05
C GLN A 87 -2.57 -5.92 16.78
N GLU A 88 -2.12 -5.81 15.53
CA GLU A 88 -0.84 -6.38 15.08
C GLU A 88 0.20 -5.31 14.72
N LEU A 89 -0.23 -4.06 14.48
CA LEU A 89 0.65 -2.94 14.16
C LEU A 89 0.84 -1.99 15.34
N SER A 90 1.98 -1.30 15.34
CA SER A 90 2.29 -0.28 16.33
C SER A 90 1.35 0.93 16.27
N PRO A 91 1.16 1.66 17.38
CA PRO A 91 0.43 2.92 17.37
C PRO A 91 0.98 3.96 16.37
N ASP A 92 2.30 3.95 16.10
CA ASP A 92 2.91 4.86 15.11
C ASP A 92 2.45 4.51 13.69
N ALA A 93 2.49 3.22 13.31
CA ALA A 93 2.00 2.78 12.01
C ALA A 93 0.50 3.06 11.83
N LEU A 94 -0.30 2.86 12.87
CA LEU A 94 -1.73 3.18 12.84
C LEU A 94 -1.97 4.70 12.72
N ALA A 95 -1.18 5.53 13.40
CA ALA A 95 -1.27 6.98 13.28
C ALA A 95 -0.87 7.47 11.88
N ARG A 96 0.19 6.90 11.30
CA ARG A 96 0.62 7.18 9.91
C ARG A 96 -0.45 6.76 8.91
N PHE A 97 -1.08 5.60 9.10
CA PHE A 97 -2.20 5.15 8.26
C PHE A 97 -3.41 6.08 8.39
N ALA A 98 -3.79 6.45 9.61
CA ALA A 98 -4.91 7.36 9.84
C ALA A 98 -4.72 8.72 9.14
N ALA A 99 -3.48 9.22 9.07
CA ALA A 99 -3.14 10.47 8.37
C ALA A 99 -3.37 10.41 6.84
N LEU A 100 -3.47 9.20 6.26
CA LEU A 100 -3.83 9.01 4.86
C LEU A 100 -5.34 9.10 4.63
N THR A 101 -6.15 8.94 5.67
CA THR A 101 -7.61 8.90 5.59
C THR A 101 -8.23 10.28 5.83
N GLY A 102 -9.51 10.44 5.46
CA GLY A 102 -10.27 11.65 5.81
C GLY A 102 -11.11 12.21 4.66
N PRO A 103 -11.66 13.43 4.83
CA PRO A 103 -12.55 14.06 3.86
C PRO A 103 -11.81 14.61 2.62
N LEU A 104 -12.60 15.00 1.61
CA LEU A 104 -12.11 15.51 0.32
C LEU A 104 -11.40 16.86 0.42
N ASP A 105 -11.72 17.71 1.38
CA ASP A 105 -11.09 19.02 1.61
C ASP A 105 -9.67 18.92 2.20
N ARG A 106 -9.25 17.71 2.58
CA ARG A 106 -7.93 17.44 3.17
C ARG A 106 -6.98 16.64 2.28
N LEU A 107 -7.33 16.44 1.00
CA LEU A 107 -6.55 15.60 0.09
C LEU A 107 -5.08 16.01 0.00
N GLU A 108 -4.76 17.30 -0.10
CA GLU A 108 -3.39 17.78 -0.18
C GLU A 108 -2.55 17.34 1.03
N ARG A 109 -3.13 17.40 2.23
CA ARG A 109 -2.46 16.94 3.46
C ARG A 109 -2.29 15.43 3.48
N ARG A 110 -3.31 14.69 3.04
CA ARG A 110 -3.28 13.23 2.99
C ARG A 110 -2.26 12.71 1.97
N TYR A 111 -2.16 13.36 0.81
CA TYR A 111 -1.12 13.08 -0.18
C TYR A 111 0.27 13.42 0.33
N ALA A 112 0.45 14.54 1.06
CA ALA A 112 1.72 14.85 1.70
C ALA A 112 2.12 13.77 2.74
N ALA A 113 1.17 13.27 3.53
CA ALA A 113 1.39 12.16 4.45
C ALA A 113 1.74 10.86 3.71
N ALA A 114 1.06 10.55 2.60
CA ALA A 114 1.36 9.40 1.75
C ALA A 114 2.78 9.47 1.17
N ILE A 115 3.20 10.64 0.67
CA ILE A 115 4.56 10.87 0.16
C ILE A 115 5.59 10.61 1.26
N ALA A 116 5.42 11.24 2.42
CA ALA A 116 6.35 11.10 3.53
C ALA A 116 6.50 9.64 3.95
N TRP A 117 5.38 8.92 4.11
CA TRP A 117 5.41 7.53 4.55
C TRP A 117 5.95 6.59 3.46
N THR A 118 5.68 6.86 2.18
CA THR A 118 6.28 6.11 1.06
C THR A 118 7.80 6.18 1.10
N LEU A 119 8.35 7.38 1.28
CA LEU A 119 9.80 7.59 1.34
C LEU A 119 10.42 6.91 2.58
N ASP A 120 9.77 7.06 3.74
CA ASP A 120 10.22 6.42 4.99
C ASP A 120 10.21 4.90 4.89
N LEU A 121 9.17 4.30 4.31
CA LEU A 121 9.06 2.86 4.13
C LEU A 121 10.09 2.34 3.12
N ALA A 122 10.27 3.03 1.99
CA ALA A 122 11.28 2.65 1.00
C ALA A 122 12.68 2.64 1.63
N ALA A 123 13.05 3.72 2.33
CA ALA A 123 14.34 3.82 3.01
C ALA A 123 14.48 2.78 4.13
N GLY A 124 13.45 2.61 4.97
CA GLY A 124 13.46 1.68 6.10
C GLY A 124 13.58 0.22 5.67
N LEU A 125 12.99 -0.15 4.53
CA LEU A 125 13.02 -1.50 3.98
C LEU A 125 14.17 -1.73 2.99
N GLY A 126 14.97 -0.70 2.66
CA GLY A 126 16.03 -0.80 1.66
C GLY A 126 15.51 -1.05 0.24
N LEU A 127 14.29 -0.58 -0.07
CA LEU A 127 13.67 -0.73 -1.38
C LEU A 127 14.16 0.35 -2.34
N ALA A 128 14.33 -0.01 -3.61
CA ALA A 128 14.79 0.92 -4.62
C ALA A 128 13.67 1.88 -5.03
N LEU A 129 13.96 3.17 -4.93
CA LEU A 129 13.14 4.25 -5.48
C LEU A 129 14.07 5.17 -6.27
N ASP A 130 13.71 5.51 -7.50
CA ASP A 130 14.50 6.43 -8.32
C ASP A 130 14.74 7.76 -7.59
N ASP A 131 16.00 8.19 -7.53
CA ASP A 131 16.42 9.36 -6.74
C ASP A 131 15.77 10.65 -7.23
N ARG A 132 15.60 10.78 -8.56
CA ARG A 132 14.95 11.93 -9.15
C ARG A 132 13.47 11.96 -8.77
N LEU A 133 12.76 10.84 -8.92
CA LEU A 133 11.37 10.73 -8.51
C LEU A 133 11.21 10.98 -7.00
N ALA A 134 12.09 10.43 -6.17
CA ALA A 134 12.08 10.69 -4.73
C ALA A 134 12.27 12.18 -4.42
N GLN A 135 13.11 12.89 -5.18
CA GLN A 135 13.31 14.33 -5.04
C GLN A 135 12.10 15.14 -5.51
N GLU A 136 11.47 14.75 -6.62
CA GLU A 136 10.23 15.37 -7.14
C GLU A 136 9.06 15.22 -6.15
N LEU A 137 8.88 14.02 -5.59
CA LEU A 137 7.89 13.76 -4.54
C LEU A 137 8.12 14.63 -3.30
N ARG A 138 9.38 14.76 -2.82
CA ARG A 138 9.71 15.64 -1.68
C ARG A 138 9.39 17.11 -1.94
N ARG A 139 9.50 17.56 -3.18
CA ARG A 139 9.23 18.95 -3.57
C ARG A 139 7.74 19.22 -3.79
N GLY A 140 6.89 18.20 -3.82
CA GLY A 140 5.48 18.33 -4.18
C GLY A 140 5.26 18.82 -5.61
N ARG A 141 6.25 18.59 -6.50
CA ARG A 141 6.20 18.99 -7.92
C ARG A 141 6.30 17.74 -8.76
N LEU A 142 5.19 17.35 -9.37
CA LEU A 142 5.22 16.54 -10.58
C LEU A 142 5.13 17.54 -11.71
N ASP A 143 6.26 17.90 -12.32
CA ASP A 143 6.23 18.69 -13.54
C ASP A 143 5.59 17.79 -14.62
N ALA A 144 4.39 18.17 -15.08
CA ALA A 144 3.64 17.46 -16.12
C ALA A 144 4.07 17.92 -17.52
#